data_AF-A0A813KBC7-F1
#
_entry.id   AF-A0A813KBC7-F1
#
_cell.length_a   1.000
_cell.length_b   1.000
_cell.length_c   1.000
_cell.angle_alpha   90.00
_cell.angle_beta   90.00
_cell.angle_gamma   90.00
#
_symmetry.space_group_name_H-M   'P 1'
#
loop_
_entity.id
_entity.type
_entity.pdbx_description
1 polymer ?
#
loop_
_entity_poly.entity_id
_entity_poly.type
_entity_poly.pdbx_seq_one_letter_code
_entity_poly.pdbx_strand_id
1 'polypeptide(L)'
;AARPPPYLYLSDGGLIECLGVLMLLRRRMPLIICSDACEDAEYTLRALDDTIRLAREERICSFYDPDDPRRDVLLVMSEVRYSSCPFLRLGIRYEPSSAAGEGCEDGELLYIRMRL
;
A
#
# COMPACT_ATOMS: atom_id res chain seq x y z
N ALA A 1 -20.23 22.52 -25.88
CA ALA A 1 -19.50 22.26 -24.63
C ALA A 1 -20.32 21.30 -23.77
N ALA A 2 -19.71 20.32 -23.11
CA ALA A 2 -20.44 19.44 -22.20
C ALA A 2 -20.93 20.24 -20.99
N ARG A 3 -22.21 20.09 -20.62
CA ARG A 3 -22.78 20.72 -19.43
C ARG A 3 -22.28 19.94 -18.20
N PRO A 4 -21.59 20.58 -17.24
CA PRO A 4 -21.08 19.87 -16.07
C PRO A 4 -22.23 19.35 -15.21
N PRO A 5 -21.99 18.27 -14.43
CA PRO A 5 -23.00 17.75 -13.51
C PRO A 5 -23.41 18.81 -12.48
N PRO A 6 -24.69 18.82 -12.04
CA PRO A 6 -25.22 19.85 -11.14
C PRO A 6 -24.64 19.77 -9.72
N TYR A 7 -24.12 18.61 -9.33
CA TYR A 7 -23.50 18.38 -8.02
C TYR A 7 -22.25 17.51 -8.16
N LEU A 8 -21.27 17.76 -7.30
CA LEU A 8 -20.06 16.97 -7.15
C LEU A 8 -19.96 16.59 -5.67
N TYR A 9 -19.97 15.29 -5.38
CA TYR A 9 -19.77 14.78 -4.03
C TYR A 9 -18.28 14.52 -3.81
N LEU A 10 -17.72 15.18 -2.80
CA LEU A 10 -16.32 15.05 -2.42
C LEU A 10 -16.25 14.47 -1.01
N SER A 11 -15.42 13.44 -0.84
CA SER A 11 -15.08 12.83 0.44
C SER A 11 -13.58 12.96 0.66
N ASP A 12 -13.13 12.76 1.90
CA ASP A 12 -11.73 12.43 2.13
C ASP A 12 -11.37 11.09 1.45
N GLY A 13 -10.09 10.89 1.18
CA GLY A 13 -9.59 9.67 0.54
C GLY A 13 -9.67 8.42 1.42
N GLY A 14 -9.93 8.58 2.73
CA GLY A 14 -9.90 7.50 3.72
C GLY A 14 -10.98 6.44 3.49
N LEU A 15 -12.06 6.77 2.78
CA LEU A 15 -13.08 5.81 2.38
C LEU A 15 -12.56 4.76 1.37
N ILE A 16 -11.54 5.12 0.59
CA ILE A 16 -10.92 4.23 -0.40
C ILE A 16 -9.66 3.59 0.20
N GLU A 17 -8.72 4.41 0.69
CA GLU A 17 -7.43 3.95 1.18
C GLU A 17 -6.89 4.96 2.22
N CYS A 18 -6.58 4.49 3.43
CA CYS A 18 -6.35 5.36 4.58
C CYS A 18 -4.86 5.72 4.83
N LEU A 19 -3.93 4.92 4.33
CA LEU A 19 -2.47 5.11 4.48
C LEU A 19 -1.88 6.12 3.48
N GLY A 20 -2.58 6.41 2.39
CA GLY A 20 -2.08 7.25 1.29
C GLY A 20 -0.99 6.57 0.43
N VAL A 21 -0.70 5.30 0.70
CA VAL A 21 0.34 4.51 0.01
C VAL A 21 -0.05 4.26 -1.43
N LEU A 22 -1.33 4.05 -1.73
CA LEU A 22 -1.79 3.73 -3.09
C LEU A 22 -1.42 4.82 -4.10
N MET A 23 -1.48 6.10 -3.69
CA MET A 23 -1.10 7.20 -4.55
C MET A 23 0.41 7.27 -4.81
N LEU A 24 1.24 6.84 -3.86
CA LEU A 24 2.69 6.73 -4.03
C LEU A 24 3.05 5.55 -4.93
N LEU A 25 2.31 4.43 -4.83
CA LEU A 25 2.46 3.29 -5.75
C LEU A 25 2.13 3.68 -7.19
N ARG A 26 1.04 4.42 -7.43
CA ARG A 26 0.70 4.94 -8.77
C ARG A 26 1.81 5.84 -9.36
N ARG A 27 2.60 6.49 -8.50
CA ARG A 27 3.76 7.31 -8.88
C ARG A 27 5.08 6.52 -8.96
N ARG A 28 5.04 5.21 -8.68
CA ARG A 28 6.22 4.31 -8.71
C ARG A 28 7.39 4.80 -7.86
N MET A 29 7.08 5.23 -6.64
CA MET A 29 8.10 5.70 -5.69
C MET A 29 9.06 4.56 -5.31
N PRO A 30 10.39 4.74 -5.41
CA PRO A 30 11.36 3.69 -5.10
C PRO A 30 11.42 3.34 -3.61
N LEU A 31 11.03 4.27 -2.74
CA LEU A 31 10.96 4.08 -1.30
C LEU A 31 9.70 4.75 -0.75
N ILE A 32 8.93 4.00 0.02
CA ILE A 32 7.75 4.48 0.73
C ILE A 32 7.95 4.17 2.21
N ILE A 33 7.88 5.20 3.06
CA ILE A 33 7.83 5.04 4.51
C ILE A 33 6.42 5.37 4.95
N CYS A 34 5.70 4.36 5.43
CA CYS A 34 4.34 4.49 5.90
C CYS A 34 4.34 4.41 7.42
N SER A 35 3.83 5.45 8.08
CA SER A 35 3.58 5.46 9.51
C SER A 35 2.09 5.29 9.74
N ASP A 36 1.66 4.09 10.12
CA ASP A 36 0.24 3.80 10.28
C ASP A 36 -0.28 4.31 11.62
N ALA A 37 -1.28 5.18 11.54
CA ALA A 37 -2.01 5.77 12.67
C ALA A 37 -3.52 5.46 12.61
N CYS A 38 -3.94 4.49 11.79
CA CYS A 38 -5.31 4.00 11.76
C CYS A 38 -5.69 3.38 13.10
N GLU A 39 -6.97 3.49 13.46
CA GLU A 39 -7.51 2.72 14.58
C GLU A 39 -7.56 1.24 14.19
N ASP A 40 -6.83 0.42 14.96
CA ASP A 40 -6.75 -1.04 14.76
C ASP A 40 -6.38 -1.72 16.08
N ALA A 41 -7.30 -1.71 17.05
CA ALA A 41 -7.07 -2.26 18.39
C ALA A 41 -6.60 -3.72 18.40
N GLU A 42 -6.99 -4.50 17.39
CA GLU A 42 -6.68 -5.92 17.25
C GLU A 42 -5.43 -6.18 16.39
N TYR A 43 -4.74 -5.12 15.95
CA TYR A 43 -3.54 -5.20 15.09
C TYR A 43 -3.73 -6.05 13.84
N THR A 44 -4.89 -5.95 13.21
CA THR A 44 -5.25 -6.69 12.00
C THR A 44 -4.42 -6.30 10.77
N LEU A 45 -3.75 -5.14 10.78
CA LEU A 45 -3.07 -4.55 9.63
C LEU A 45 -4.02 -4.29 8.46
N ARG A 46 -5.31 -4.06 8.76
CA ARG A 46 -6.39 -3.96 7.76
C ARG A 46 -6.12 -2.90 6.69
N ALA A 47 -5.65 -1.72 7.07
CA ALA A 47 -5.39 -0.65 6.12
C ALA A 47 -4.27 -1.01 5.11
N LEU A 48 -3.28 -1.79 5.55
CA LEU A 48 -2.23 -2.31 4.68
C LEU A 48 -2.76 -3.42 3.77
N ASP A 49 -3.59 -4.33 4.28
CA ASP A 49 -4.24 -5.37 3.48
C ASP A 49 -5.13 -4.78 2.37
N ASP A 50 -5.94 -3.78 2.72
CA ASP A 50 -6.76 -3.03 1.76
C ASP A 50 -5.89 -2.38 0.67
N THR A 51 -4.76 -1.78 1.04
CA THR A 51 -3.80 -1.20 0.08
C THR A 51 -3.22 -2.25 -0.86
N ILE A 52 -2.81 -3.40 -0.34
CA ILE A 52 -2.23 -4.50 -1.14
C ILE A 52 -3.27 -5.03 -2.14
N ARG A 53 -4.51 -5.21 -1.68
CA ARG A 53 -5.62 -5.63 -2.53
C ARG A 53 -5.90 -4.62 -3.65
N LEU A 54 -6.03 -3.34 -3.31
CA LEU A 54 -6.29 -2.27 -4.30
C LEU A 54 -5.16 -2.17 -5.32
N ALA A 55 -3.91 -2.21 -4.89
CA ALA A 55 -2.74 -2.18 -5.79
C ALA A 55 -2.76 -3.34 -6.79
N ARG A 56 -3.21 -4.52 -6.35
CA ARG A 56 -3.36 -5.71 -7.20
C ARG A 56 -4.52 -5.59 -8.18
N GLU A 57 -5.69 -5.15 -7.69
CA GLU A 57 -6.89 -4.95 -8.52
C GLU A 57 -6.65 -3.91 -9.63
N GLU A 58 -5.91 -2.84 -9.31
CA GLU A 58 -5.53 -1.80 -10.26
C GLU A 58 -4.32 -2.16 -11.13
N ARG A 59 -3.73 -3.35 -10.93
CA ARG A 59 -2.53 -3.83 -11.66
C ARG A 59 -1.36 -2.85 -11.59
N ILE A 60 -1.14 -2.25 -10.42
CA ILE A 60 -0.05 -1.29 -10.21
C ILE A 60 1.25 -2.02 -9.88
N CYS A 61 1.19 -2.94 -8.91
CA CYS A 61 2.35 -3.67 -8.41
C CYS A 61 1.94 -4.95 -7.69
N SER A 62 2.94 -5.79 -7.43
CA SER A 62 2.89 -6.87 -6.44
C SER A 62 3.83 -6.57 -5.29
N PHE A 63 3.48 -7.04 -4.09
CA PHE A 63 4.35 -6.99 -2.93
C PHE A 63 5.02 -8.35 -2.72
N TYR A 64 6.19 -8.36 -2.10
CA TYR A 64 6.91 -9.58 -1.75
C TYR A 64 7.72 -9.40 -0.46
N ASP A 65 8.04 -10.52 0.20
CA ASP A 65 8.99 -10.54 1.31
C ASP A 65 10.41 -10.35 0.76
N PRO A 66 11.15 -9.30 1.17
CA PRO A 66 12.50 -9.06 0.67
C PRO A 66 13.50 -10.17 1.02
N ASP A 67 13.25 -10.94 2.09
CA ASP A 67 14.12 -12.03 2.52
C ASP A 67 13.79 -13.35 1.80
N ASP A 68 12.51 -13.58 1.44
CA ASP A 68 12.07 -14.69 0.60
C ASP A 68 10.92 -14.31 -0.34
N PRO A 69 11.22 -13.87 -1.58
CA PRO A 69 10.19 -13.40 -2.52
C PRO A 69 9.14 -14.43 -2.95
N ARG A 70 9.34 -15.72 -2.64
CA ARG A 70 8.37 -16.79 -2.97
C ARG A 70 7.28 -16.93 -1.91
N ARG A 71 7.45 -16.27 -0.78
CA ARG A 71 6.56 -16.39 0.36
C ARG A 71 5.30 -15.57 0.17
N ASP A 72 4.19 -16.08 0.70
CA ASP A 72 2.92 -15.36 0.68
C ASP A 72 2.97 -14.15 1.64
N VAL A 73 2.67 -12.97 1.11
CA VAL A 73 2.76 -11.70 1.86
C VAL A 73 1.73 -11.64 3.00
N LEU A 74 0.56 -12.25 2.84
CA LEU A 74 -0.46 -12.26 3.89
C LEU A 74 -0.01 -13.12 5.08
N LEU A 75 0.72 -14.21 4.82
CA LEU A 75 1.36 -14.98 5.88
C LEU A 75 2.41 -14.15 6.63
N VAL A 76 3.26 -13.42 5.91
CA VAL A 76 4.28 -12.53 6.50
C VAL A 76 3.64 -11.45 7.37
N MET A 77 2.57 -10.82 6.88
CA MET A 77 1.79 -9.85 7.65
C MET A 77 1.18 -10.46 8.92
N SER A 78 0.63 -11.67 8.80
CA SER A 78 0.01 -12.37 9.93
C SER A 78 1.02 -12.69 11.05
N GLU A 79 2.28 -12.93 10.72
CA GLU A 79 3.34 -13.16 11.70
C GLU A 79 3.79 -11.88 12.38
N VAL A 80 3.88 -10.78 11.62
CA VAL A 80 4.23 -9.46 12.20
C VAL A 80 3.18 -9.00 13.21
N ARG A 81 1.90 -9.32 12.99
CA ARG A 81 0.81 -9.06 13.94
C ARG A 81 1.16 -9.58 15.34
N TYR A 82 1.65 -10.82 15.45
CA TYR A 82 2.02 -11.45 16.71
C TYR A 82 3.46 -11.16 17.16
N SER A 83 4.27 -10.54 16.29
CA SER A 83 5.66 -10.20 16.61
C SER A 83 5.76 -8.93 17.47
N SER A 84 6.85 -8.83 18.24
CA SER A 84 7.24 -7.60 18.93
C SER A 84 7.85 -6.53 17.98
N CYS A 85 8.06 -6.85 16.70
CA CYS A 85 8.64 -5.94 15.73
C CYS A 85 7.70 -4.73 15.47
N PRO A 86 8.20 -3.48 15.57
CA PRO A 86 7.38 -2.29 15.36
C PRO A 86 7.20 -1.93 13.87
N PHE A 87 7.84 -2.66 12.95
CA PHE A 87 7.74 -2.40 11.52
C PHE A 87 7.67 -3.70 10.70
N LEU A 88 7.21 -3.56 9.47
CA LEU A 88 7.21 -4.56 8.41
C LEU A 88 7.88 -3.96 7.18
N ARG A 89 8.76 -4.72 6.53
CA ARG A 89 9.38 -4.36 5.26
C ARG A 89 8.81 -5.24 4.16
N LEU A 90 8.38 -4.63 3.07
CA LEU A 90 7.91 -5.33 1.87
C LEU A 90 8.66 -4.79 0.66
N GLY A 91 9.09 -5.69 -0.22
CA GLY A 91 9.51 -5.34 -1.56
C GLY A 91 8.28 -5.04 -2.43
N ILE A 92 8.45 -4.14 -3.39
CA ILE A 92 7.44 -3.75 -4.38
C ILE A 92 8.00 -4.08 -5.76
N ARG A 93 7.25 -4.80 -6.58
CA ARG A 93 7.52 -5.02 -8.01
C ARG A 93 6.42 -4.34 -8.81
N TYR A 94 6.76 -3.28 -9.54
CA TYR A 94 5.78 -2.55 -10.35
C TYR A 94 5.46 -3.30 -11.66
N GLU A 95 4.18 -3.33 -12.02
CA GLU A 95 3.74 -3.90 -13.30
C GLU A 95 4.19 -3.00 -14.46
N PRO A 96 4.60 -3.54 -15.63
CA PRO A 96 4.97 -2.74 -16.79
C PRO A 96 3.83 -1.81 -17.23
N SER A 97 4.15 -0.55 -17.54
CA SER A 97 3.16 0.44 -18.00
C SER A 97 3.56 0.96 -19.37
N SER A 98 2.63 0.95 -20.32
CA SER A 98 2.81 1.46 -21.68
C SER A 98 2.87 2.99 -21.74
N ALA A 99 2.46 3.68 -20.68
CA ALA A 99 2.49 5.14 -20.56
C ALA A 99 3.80 5.65 -19.92
N ALA A 100 4.89 4.88 -20.04
CA ALA A 100 6.13 5.02 -19.28
C ALA A 100 6.71 6.45 -19.28
N GLY A 101 6.40 7.19 -18.23
CA GLY A 101 7.28 8.19 -17.63
C GLY A 101 8.21 7.52 -16.62
N GLU A 102 9.38 8.14 -16.41
CA GLU A 102 10.44 7.79 -15.47
C GLU A 102 9.87 7.33 -14.11
N GLY A 103 10.00 6.04 -13.80
CA GLY A 103 9.60 5.46 -12.53
C GLY A 103 10.37 4.17 -12.28
N CYS A 104 10.53 3.78 -11.02
CA CYS A 104 11.33 2.60 -10.68
C CYS A 104 10.57 1.31 -11.04
N GLU A 105 11.30 0.27 -11.48
CA GLU A 105 10.73 -1.07 -11.70
C GLU A 105 10.49 -1.79 -10.37
N ASP A 106 11.31 -1.47 -9.36
CA ASP A 106 11.28 -2.03 -8.02
C ASP A 106 11.18 -0.92 -6.98
N GLY A 107 10.61 -1.23 -5.82
CA GLY A 107 10.56 -0.31 -4.71
C GLY A 107 10.54 -1.03 -3.37
N GLU A 108 10.51 -0.25 -2.29
CA GLU A 108 10.42 -0.77 -0.94
C GLU A 108 9.35 0.00 -0.14
N LEU A 109 8.57 -0.74 0.64
CA LEU A 109 7.66 -0.21 1.63
C LEU A 109 8.19 -0.58 3.03
N LEU A 110 8.54 0.45 3.81
CA LEU A 110 8.72 0.34 5.25
C LEU A 110 7.43 0.78 5.93
N TYR A 111 6.66 -0.19 6.40
CA TYR A 111 5.44 0.04 7.17
C TYR A 111 5.77 0.04 8.66
N ILE A 112 5.50 1.15 9.34
CA ILE A 112 5.75 1.37 10.76
C ILE A 112 4.42 1.34 11.48
N ARG A 113 4.29 0.42 12.43
CA ARG A 113 3.14 0.31 13.31
C ARG A 113 3.32 1.26 14.50
N MET A 114 2.39 2.19 14.68
CA MET A 114 2.32 2.97 15.90
C MET A 114 1.76 2.10 17.04
N ARG A 115 2.49 2.05 18.15
CA ARG A 115 2.02 1.46 19.41
C ARG A 115 1.87 2.61 20.40
N LEU A 116 0.63 2.87 20.83
CA LEU A 116 0.33 3.80 21.92
C LEU A 116 0.31 3.04 23.25
#